data_AF-A0A250DTP0-F1
#
_entry.id   AF-A0A250DTP0-F1
#
_cell.length_a   1.000
_cell.length_b   1.000
_cell.length_c   1.000
_cell.angle_alpha   90.00
_cell.angle_beta   90.00
_cell.angle_gamma   90.00
#
_symmetry.space_group_name_H-M   'P 1'
#
loop_
_entity.id
_entity.type
_entity.pdbx_description
1 polymer ?
#
loop_
_entity_poly.entity_id
_entity_poly.type
_entity_poly.pdbx_seq_one_letter_code
_entity_poly.pdbx_strand_id
1 'polypeptide(L)'
;MDTGVAASYEEQRLPNKLSASDAASFSQQVLQASGFDKFGPAFALKLCKDGLAGASSYDAAVALLKAEGQQLWQAAVDRVQGRKVEGSLPQSDDRMLYWARLTMTLALRQWKPDFPLDDAQRAALENEFERASRGQYAIDFPEGAGHKRILVSGFDPFTLGTPGVHDNPNIRIGNPSGATILSLDGNTVALGDGTTAVIRTFILPVNYPPFLQGMQEDTLGPWFKPGPKRVDASISMSQGGGAFHLEHFNGRYHLASIPGNDNVWPACMDGDRFPSVLDCDIYPPERWLGFMPRPWAKETPPQFTVSTLPFQAMIDAKTGEGVINRDTGTPGGWDVLRRDTYSVQPCKKDALGPLDNNCASRGGGGNYLSNASAYRNTLLRDTFKLNIPAGHIHTPVMTRFGAGSDGKITDATFEGFRDSIVAQGRNLVIAMAKTLSAPAP
;
A
#
# COMPACT_ATOMS: atom_id res chain seq x y z
N MET A 1 25.71 4.50 16.49
CA MET A 1 24.27 4.79 16.62
C MET A 1 24.08 5.81 17.72
N ASP A 2 23.27 6.84 17.48
CA ASP A 2 22.81 7.79 18.48
C ASP A 2 21.39 7.43 18.89
N THR A 3 21.26 6.71 20.01
CA THR A 3 19.96 6.28 20.55
C THR A 3 19.17 7.42 21.20
N GLY A 4 19.76 8.63 21.30
CA GLY A 4 19.06 9.83 21.74
C GLY A 4 18.19 10.46 20.66
N VAL A 5 18.37 10.08 19.39
CA VAL A 5 17.50 10.53 18.29
C VAL A 5 16.10 9.96 18.50
N ALA A 6 15.11 10.86 18.55
CA ALA A 6 13.73 10.51 18.74
C ALA A 6 13.21 9.64 17.58
N ALA A 7 12.54 8.55 17.93
CA ALA A 7 11.81 7.71 16.98
C ALA A 7 10.66 8.49 16.33
N SER A 8 10.35 8.19 15.06
CA SER A 8 9.13 8.67 14.41
C SER A 8 7.88 8.15 15.12
N TYR A 9 6.72 8.77 14.91
CA TYR A 9 5.47 8.34 15.57
C TYR A 9 5.14 6.86 15.29
N GLU A 10 5.46 6.35 14.09
CA GLU A 10 5.32 4.93 13.77
C GLU A 10 6.30 4.06 14.56
N GLU A 11 7.59 4.43 14.55
CA GLU A 11 8.67 3.72 15.24
C GLU A 11 8.46 3.69 16.76
N GLN A 12 7.82 4.70 17.34
CA GLN A 12 7.47 4.73 18.76
C GLN A 12 6.45 3.63 19.16
N ARG A 13 5.84 2.91 18.20
CA ARG A 13 5.04 1.70 18.48
C ARG A 13 5.88 0.43 18.58
N LEU A 14 7.14 0.42 18.14
CA LEU A 14 8.02 -0.74 18.26
C LEU A 14 8.07 -1.32 19.69
N PRO A 15 8.16 -0.52 20.78
CA PRO A 15 8.14 -1.03 22.16
C PRO A 15 6.74 -1.41 22.68
N ASN A 16 5.65 -1.14 21.95
CA ASN A 16 4.30 -1.48 22.42
C ASN A 16 4.18 -2.99 22.65
N LYS A 17 3.44 -3.36 23.68
CA LYS A 17 3.22 -4.76 24.07
C LYS A 17 1.75 -5.09 23.91
N LEU A 18 1.46 -6.32 23.48
CA LEU A 18 0.08 -6.79 23.36
C LEU A 18 -0.54 -6.98 24.75
N SER A 19 0.24 -7.52 25.69
CA SER A 19 -0.02 -7.46 27.13
C SER A 19 1.13 -6.72 27.81
N ALA A 20 0.86 -5.81 28.74
CA ALA A 20 1.92 -5.13 29.51
C ALA A 20 2.86 -6.11 30.24
N SER A 21 2.35 -7.29 30.59
CA SER A 21 3.11 -8.39 31.21
C SER A 21 4.00 -9.17 30.25
N ASP A 22 3.89 -8.96 28.93
CA ASP A 22 4.70 -9.67 27.95
C ASP A 22 6.19 -9.35 28.13
N ALA A 23 7.04 -10.36 27.98
CA ALA A 23 8.49 -10.18 28.03
C ALA A 23 9.00 -9.35 26.84
N ALA A 24 8.45 -9.58 25.65
CA ALA A 24 8.82 -8.92 24.40
C ALA A 24 7.69 -8.01 23.89
N SER A 25 8.06 -6.94 23.20
CA SER A 25 7.09 -6.11 22.45
C SER A 25 6.36 -6.92 21.38
N PHE A 26 5.19 -6.45 20.95
CA PHE A 26 4.43 -7.11 19.90
C PHE A 26 5.22 -7.22 18.59
N SER A 27 5.95 -6.16 18.22
CA SER A 27 6.80 -6.15 17.03
C SER A 27 7.88 -7.24 17.11
N GLN A 28 8.56 -7.38 18.26
CA GLN A 28 9.55 -8.46 18.49
C GLN A 28 8.91 -9.84 18.42
N GLN A 29 7.74 -10.04 19.01
CA GLN A 29 7.01 -11.32 18.95
C GLN A 29 6.69 -11.72 17.50
N VAL A 30 6.17 -10.79 16.69
CA VAL A 30 5.88 -11.03 15.26
C VAL A 30 7.15 -11.33 14.46
N LEU A 31 8.23 -10.56 14.69
CA LEU A 31 9.48 -10.73 13.97
C LEU A 31 10.16 -12.06 14.28
N GLN A 32 10.19 -12.48 15.55
CA GLN A 32 10.72 -13.78 15.95
C GLN A 32 9.87 -14.92 15.38
N ALA A 33 8.54 -14.80 15.48
CA ALA A 33 7.64 -15.83 14.99
C ALA A 33 7.59 -15.91 13.45
N SER A 34 8.15 -14.94 12.72
CA SER A 34 8.26 -14.95 11.25
C SER A 34 9.69 -15.19 10.72
N GLY A 35 10.70 -15.23 11.60
CA GLY A 35 12.12 -15.31 11.22
C GLY A 35 12.70 -14.00 10.65
N PHE A 36 12.04 -12.86 10.88
CA PHE A 36 12.44 -11.54 10.40
C PHE A 36 13.18 -10.70 11.47
N ASP A 37 13.31 -11.22 12.68
CA ASP A 37 14.02 -10.60 13.81
C ASP A 37 15.50 -10.32 13.54
N LYS A 38 16.10 -11.05 12.60
CA LYS A 38 17.50 -10.84 12.15
C LYS A 38 17.74 -9.58 11.31
N PHE A 39 16.71 -9.05 10.62
CA PHE A 39 16.90 -7.94 9.67
C PHE A 39 17.37 -6.66 10.35
N GLY A 40 16.72 -6.24 11.43
CA GLY A 40 17.08 -5.03 12.17
C GLY A 40 18.53 -5.06 12.69
N PRO A 41 18.93 -6.07 13.49
CA PRO A 41 20.29 -6.20 13.97
C PRO A 41 21.33 -6.32 12.86
N ALA A 42 21.07 -7.12 11.81
CA ALA A 42 22.00 -7.26 10.69
C ALA A 42 22.18 -5.95 9.93
N PHE A 43 21.10 -5.20 9.74
CA PHE A 43 21.14 -3.88 9.10
C PHE A 43 21.90 -2.86 9.94
N ALA A 44 21.62 -2.77 11.25
CA ALA A 44 22.35 -1.90 12.16
C ALA A 44 23.86 -2.24 12.18
N LEU A 45 24.21 -3.54 12.16
CA LEU A 45 25.59 -3.99 12.02
C LEU A 45 26.19 -3.56 10.68
N LYS A 46 25.49 -3.72 9.56
CA LYS A 46 25.98 -3.26 8.25
C LYS A 46 26.21 -1.76 8.21
N LEU A 47 25.36 -0.95 8.84
CA LEU A 47 25.57 0.50 8.96
C LEU A 47 26.83 0.85 9.80
N CYS A 48 27.28 -0.05 10.68
CA CYS A 48 28.29 0.22 11.72
C CYS A 48 29.58 -0.63 11.63
N LYS A 49 29.64 -1.70 10.84
CA LYS A 49 30.78 -2.64 10.84
C LYS A 49 31.95 -2.08 10.01
N ASP A 50 33.14 -2.13 10.62
CA ASP A 50 34.48 -1.70 10.18
C ASP A 50 34.97 -0.30 10.59
N GLY A 51 34.43 0.29 11.67
CA GLY A 51 35.10 1.40 12.37
C GLY A 51 35.31 2.68 11.55
N LEU A 52 34.79 2.71 10.32
CA LEU A 52 34.54 3.83 9.42
C LEU A 52 33.30 3.43 8.59
N ALA A 53 32.12 3.97 8.96
CA ALA A 53 30.76 3.82 8.42
C ALA A 53 30.51 2.80 7.28
N GLY A 54 29.52 1.90 7.44
CA GLY A 54 29.07 0.94 6.42
C GLY A 54 28.67 1.49 5.05
N ALA A 55 28.60 2.81 4.94
CA ALA A 55 28.73 3.57 3.71
C ALA A 55 29.72 4.72 3.96
N SER A 56 30.77 4.83 3.14
CA SER A 56 31.80 5.86 3.28
C SER A 56 31.41 7.21 2.64
N SER A 57 30.28 7.26 1.96
CA SER A 57 29.73 8.46 1.31
C SER A 57 28.20 8.37 1.23
N TYR A 58 27.56 9.50 0.88
CA TYR A 58 26.13 9.55 0.61
C TYR A 58 25.71 8.57 -0.48
N ASP A 59 26.44 8.49 -1.60
CA ASP A 59 26.12 7.58 -2.71
C ASP A 59 26.26 6.11 -2.31
N ALA A 60 27.28 5.78 -1.51
CA ALA A 60 27.42 4.44 -0.93
C ALA A 60 26.25 4.10 -0.01
N ALA A 61 25.73 5.10 0.73
CA ALA A 61 24.57 4.93 1.60
C ALA A 61 23.31 4.68 0.77
N VAL A 62 23.07 5.44 -0.31
CA VAL A 62 21.96 5.20 -1.24
C VAL A 62 22.02 3.78 -1.80
N ALA A 63 23.18 3.33 -2.26
CA ALA A 63 23.35 1.99 -2.82
C ALA A 63 23.07 0.90 -1.77
N LEU A 64 23.61 1.04 -0.56
CA LEU A 64 23.36 0.12 0.56
C LEU A 64 21.87 0.07 0.90
N LEU A 65 21.22 1.21 1.10
CA LEU A 65 19.81 1.28 1.49
C LEU A 65 18.87 0.67 0.45
N LYS A 66 19.16 0.87 -0.85
CA LYS A 66 18.42 0.20 -1.92
C LYS A 66 18.58 -1.32 -1.85
N ALA A 67 19.80 -1.80 -1.69
CA ALA A 67 20.08 -3.24 -1.61
C ALA A 67 19.41 -3.88 -0.39
N GLU A 68 19.52 -3.27 0.79
CA GLU A 68 18.91 -3.79 2.03
C GLU A 68 17.38 -3.75 1.97
N GLY A 69 16.79 -2.69 1.42
CA GLY A 69 15.35 -2.60 1.22
C GLY A 69 14.84 -3.66 0.23
N GLN A 70 15.52 -3.84 -0.91
CA GLN A 70 15.17 -4.89 -1.87
C GLN A 70 15.34 -6.29 -1.28
N GLN A 71 16.36 -6.52 -0.43
CA GLN A 71 16.54 -7.77 0.29
C GLN A 71 15.36 -8.06 1.23
N LEU A 72 14.90 -7.04 1.98
CA LEU A 72 13.75 -7.17 2.87
C LEU A 72 12.46 -7.47 2.07
N TRP A 73 12.21 -6.73 0.98
CA TRP A 73 11.08 -6.98 0.10
C TRP A 73 11.07 -8.40 -0.43
N GLN A 74 12.19 -8.85 -1.02
CA GLN A 74 12.30 -10.18 -1.60
C GLN A 74 12.11 -11.27 -0.55
N ALA A 75 12.63 -11.07 0.67
CA ALA A 75 12.41 -12.02 1.76
C ALA A 75 10.93 -12.12 2.16
N ALA A 76 10.19 -11.00 2.17
CA ALA A 76 8.76 -11.01 2.45
C ALA A 76 7.98 -11.76 1.37
N VAL A 77 8.28 -11.51 0.10
CA VAL A 77 7.68 -12.25 -1.03
C VAL A 77 8.03 -13.74 -0.97
N ASP A 78 9.30 -14.09 -0.74
CA ASP A 78 9.77 -15.48 -0.59
C ASP A 78 9.03 -16.20 0.54
N ARG A 79 8.81 -15.52 1.66
CA ARG A 79 8.07 -16.06 2.79
C ARG A 79 6.60 -16.29 2.44
N VAL A 80 5.89 -15.26 1.98
CA VAL A 80 4.44 -15.35 1.67
C VAL A 80 4.14 -16.40 0.61
N GLN A 81 5.06 -16.61 -0.33
CA GLN A 81 4.93 -17.60 -1.40
C GLN A 81 5.54 -18.96 -1.06
N GLY A 82 5.95 -19.19 0.19
CA GLY A 82 6.39 -20.50 0.67
C GLY A 82 7.77 -20.96 0.19
N ARG A 83 8.56 -20.07 -0.41
CA ARG A 83 9.94 -20.39 -0.85
C ARG A 83 10.90 -20.49 0.33
N LYS A 84 10.73 -19.65 1.34
CA LYS A 84 11.55 -19.62 2.57
C LYS A 84 10.68 -19.28 3.78
N VAL A 85 10.29 -20.28 4.55
CA VAL A 85 9.43 -20.13 5.73
C VAL A 85 10.20 -20.52 6.98
N GLU A 86 10.29 -19.59 7.94
CA GLU A 86 10.92 -19.77 9.25
C GLU A 86 9.94 -19.36 10.37
N GLY A 87 10.16 -19.82 11.61
CA GLY A 87 9.29 -19.45 12.74
C GLY A 87 7.92 -20.15 12.75
N SER A 88 7.01 -19.63 13.57
CA SER A 88 5.72 -20.27 13.92
C SER A 88 4.48 -19.58 13.34
N LEU A 89 4.59 -18.33 12.88
CA LEU A 89 3.48 -17.67 12.19
C LEU A 89 3.25 -18.33 10.82
N PRO A 90 1.99 -18.37 10.32
CA PRO A 90 1.74 -18.80 8.96
C PRO A 90 2.53 -17.98 7.96
N GLN A 91 2.86 -18.61 6.84
CA GLN A 91 3.63 -17.97 5.78
C GLN A 91 2.93 -16.74 5.19
N SER A 92 1.58 -16.74 5.16
CA SER A 92 0.75 -15.70 4.54
C SER A 92 0.64 -14.40 5.35
N ASP A 93 1.21 -14.33 6.55
CA ASP A 93 1.19 -13.13 7.40
C ASP A 93 1.94 -11.97 6.71
N ASP A 94 1.36 -10.77 6.70
CA ASP A 94 1.90 -9.57 6.07
C ASP A 94 2.57 -8.60 7.05
N ARG A 95 2.34 -8.78 8.36
CA ARG A 95 2.73 -7.81 9.40
C ARG A 95 4.24 -7.75 9.59
N MET A 96 4.95 -8.85 9.31
CA MET A 96 6.40 -8.92 9.48
C MET A 96 7.16 -7.91 8.62
N LEU A 97 6.71 -7.64 7.40
CA LEU A 97 7.34 -6.67 6.50
C LEU A 97 7.25 -5.25 7.08
N TYR A 98 6.07 -4.88 7.58
CA TYR A 98 5.85 -3.58 8.23
C TYR A 98 6.76 -3.40 9.46
N TRP A 99 6.76 -4.36 10.39
CA TRP A 99 7.54 -4.25 11.62
C TRP A 99 9.06 -4.32 11.39
N ALA A 100 9.51 -5.15 10.43
CA ALA A 100 10.92 -5.25 10.07
C ALA A 100 11.41 -3.93 9.45
N ARG A 101 10.62 -3.36 8.53
CA ARG A 101 10.91 -2.07 7.92
C ARG A 101 11.01 -0.97 8.98
N LEU A 102 10.05 -0.85 9.90
CA LEU A 102 10.15 0.14 10.98
C LEU A 102 11.38 -0.04 11.87
N THR A 103 11.74 -1.29 12.18
CA THR A 103 12.95 -1.57 12.97
C THR A 103 14.21 -1.11 12.23
N MET A 104 14.28 -1.33 10.92
CA MET A 104 15.39 -0.89 10.08
C MET A 104 15.40 0.63 9.88
N THR A 105 14.24 1.27 9.67
CA THR A 105 14.12 2.73 9.54
C THR A 105 14.55 3.43 10.83
N LEU A 106 14.20 2.90 12.01
CA LEU A 106 14.71 3.42 13.29
C LEU A 106 16.24 3.34 13.38
N ALA A 107 16.83 2.22 12.94
CA ALA A 107 18.28 2.09 12.90
C ALA A 107 18.92 3.14 11.96
N LEU A 108 18.36 3.35 10.76
CA LEU A 108 18.82 4.40 9.84
C LEU A 108 18.68 5.80 10.46
N ARG A 109 17.57 6.07 11.16
CA ARG A 109 17.34 7.35 11.85
C ARG A 109 18.40 7.62 12.92
N GLN A 110 18.77 6.60 13.69
CA GLN A 110 19.79 6.65 14.74
C GLN A 110 21.22 6.50 14.20
N TRP A 111 21.39 6.27 12.90
CA TRP A 111 22.72 6.11 12.33
C TRP A 111 23.43 7.46 12.19
N LYS A 112 24.68 7.50 12.67
CA LYS A 112 25.57 8.64 12.56
C LYS A 112 26.73 8.26 11.64
N PRO A 113 26.73 8.69 10.36
CA PRO A 113 27.86 8.48 9.47
C PRO A 113 29.08 9.32 9.86
N ASP A 114 30.25 8.93 9.35
CA ASP A 114 31.49 9.71 9.48
C ASP A 114 31.60 10.84 8.44
N PHE A 115 30.70 10.86 7.45
CA PHE A 115 30.56 11.94 6.48
C PHE A 115 29.44 12.90 6.86
N PRO A 116 29.50 14.19 6.44
CA PRO A 116 28.44 15.15 6.70
C PRO A 116 27.10 14.68 6.10
N LEU A 117 26.06 14.63 6.93
CA LEU A 117 24.71 14.28 6.52
C LEU A 117 23.74 15.26 7.19
N ASP A 118 23.13 16.14 6.38
CA ASP A 118 22.09 17.03 6.86
C ASP A 118 20.71 16.33 6.93
N ASP A 119 19.72 17.02 7.48
CA ASP A 119 18.37 16.48 7.68
C ASP A 119 17.66 16.17 6.35
N ALA A 120 17.91 16.95 5.30
CA ALA A 120 17.29 16.74 3.99
C ALA A 120 17.88 15.50 3.29
N GLN A 121 19.20 15.33 3.36
CA GLN A 121 19.90 14.15 2.89
C GLN A 121 19.47 12.92 3.69
N ARG A 122 19.31 13.02 5.01
CA ARG A 122 18.78 11.92 5.84
C ARG A 122 17.37 11.52 5.43
N ALA A 123 16.47 12.50 5.25
CA ALA A 123 15.12 12.24 4.78
C ALA A 123 15.10 11.59 3.38
N ALA A 124 16.02 12.00 2.49
CA ALA A 124 16.18 11.38 1.18
C ALA A 124 16.66 9.92 1.28
N LEU A 125 17.63 9.62 2.16
CA LEU A 125 18.07 8.25 2.44
C LEU A 125 16.93 7.38 3.00
N GLU A 126 16.16 7.90 3.95
CA GLU A 126 14.97 7.22 4.48
C GLU A 126 13.96 6.92 3.37
N ASN A 127 13.71 7.89 2.47
CA ASN A 127 12.83 7.66 1.32
C ASN A 127 13.38 6.59 0.35
N GLU A 128 14.69 6.57 0.08
CA GLU A 128 15.29 5.52 -0.76
C GLU A 128 15.10 4.11 -0.16
N PHE A 129 15.29 3.97 1.15
CA PHE A 129 15.04 2.71 1.86
C PHE A 129 13.55 2.33 1.85
N GLU A 130 12.65 3.29 2.12
CA GLU A 130 11.20 3.07 2.10
C GLU A 130 10.73 2.59 0.72
N ARG A 131 11.16 3.24 -0.36
CA ARG A 131 10.79 2.82 -1.73
C ARG A 131 11.31 1.42 -2.06
N ALA A 132 12.56 1.11 -1.67
CA ALA A 132 13.17 -0.19 -1.88
C ALA A 132 12.45 -1.32 -1.13
N SER A 133 12.21 -1.13 0.17
CA SER A 133 11.55 -2.10 1.06
C SER A 133 10.06 -2.31 0.79
N ARG A 134 9.45 -1.43 -0.01
CA ARG A 134 8.06 -1.51 -0.47
C ARG A 134 7.88 -2.16 -1.83
N GLY A 135 8.95 -2.68 -2.43
CA GLY A 135 8.92 -3.34 -3.73
C GLY A 135 8.93 -2.39 -4.92
N GLN A 136 8.96 -1.07 -4.73
CA GLN A 136 8.89 -0.10 -5.84
C GLN A 136 10.10 -0.21 -6.78
N TYR A 137 11.28 -0.55 -6.23
CA TYR A 137 12.49 -0.82 -7.01
C TYR A 137 12.63 -2.29 -7.45
N ALA A 138 11.72 -3.17 -7.06
CA ALA A 138 11.70 -4.56 -7.50
C ALA A 138 10.82 -4.77 -8.74
N ILE A 139 10.05 -3.75 -9.15
CA ILE A 139 9.21 -3.84 -10.35
C ILE A 139 10.14 -3.94 -11.58
N ASP A 140 10.02 -5.05 -12.30
CA ASP A 140 10.60 -5.22 -13.63
C ASP A 140 9.69 -6.10 -14.48
N PHE A 141 9.30 -5.60 -15.65
CA PHE A 141 8.43 -6.29 -16.58
C PHE A 141 9.22 -6.83 -17.77
N PRO A 142 8.84 -7.99 -18.35
CA PRO A 142 9.44 -8.47 -19.58
C PRO A 142 9.06 -7.57 -20.76
N GLU A 143 9.89 -7.59 -21.81
CA GLU A 143 9.61 -6.91 -23.08
C GLU A 143 8.87 -7.82 -24.07
N GLY A 144 8.26 -7.25 -25.09
CA GLY A 144 7.65 -7.99 -26.21
C GLY A 144 6.15 -8.23 -26.10
N ALA A 145 5.53 -8.54 -27.24
CA ALA A 145 4.08 -8.67 -27.39
C ALA A 145 3.49 -9.94 -26.75
N GLY A 146 4.33 -10.93 -26.42
CA GLY A 146 3.91 -12.17 -25.74
C GLY A 146 3.54 -11.99 -24.26
N HIS A 147 3.64 -10.78 -23.72
CA HIS A 147 3.40 -10.50 -22.31
C HIS A 147 2.34 -9.41 -22.11
N LYS A 148 1.48 -9.62 -21.11
CA LYS A 148 0.62 -8.59 -20.52
C LYS A 148 1.18 -8.20 -19.16
N ARG A 149 1.27 -6.91 -18.85
CA ARG A 149 1.98 -6.39 -17.67
C ARG A 149 1.00 -5.78 -16.70
N ILE A 150 0.86 -6.37 -15.53
CA ILE A 150 -0.13 -5.97 -14.54
C ILE A 150 0.61 -5.44 -13.31
N LEU A 151 0.33 -4.20 -12.95
CA LEU A 151 0.85 -3.59 -11.75
C LEU A 151 -0.25 -3.53 -10.68
N VAL A 152 0.04 -4.00 -9.47
CA VAL A 152 -0.94 -4.01 -8.36
C VAL A 152 -0.32 -3.41 -7.10
N SER A 153 -0.99 -2.43 -6.49
CA SER A 153 -0.59 -1.88 -5.19
C SER A 153 -1.46 -2.42 -4.06
N GLY A 154 -0.87 -2.65 -2.89
CA GLY A 154 -1.57 -2.86 -1.62
C GLY A 154 -1.16 -1.83 -0.57
N PHE A 155 -1.60 -1.99 0.67
CA PHE A 155 -1.25 -1.09 1.76
C PHE A 155 -0.67 -1.81 2.97
N ASP A 156 0.13 -1.07 3.75
CA ASP A 156 0.55 -1.47 5.09
C ASP A 156 -0.65 -1.68 6.05
N PRO A 157 -0.45 -2.42 7.15
CA PRO A 157 -1.34 -2.39 8.31
C PRO A 157 -1.54 -0.96 8.86
N PHE A 158 -2.71 -0.69 9.43
CA PHE A 158 -3.05 0.62 9.99
C PHE A 158 -3.94 0.50 11.23
N THR A 159 -4.25 1.62 11.87
CA THR A 159 -4.98 1.73 13.15
C THR A 159 -4.38 0.91 14.30
N LEU A 160 -3.05 0.76 14.32
CA LEU A 160 -2.25 -0.10 15.21
C LEU A 160 -2.13 0.37 16.69
N GLY A 161 -3.08 1.17 17.17
CA GLY A 161 -3.04 1.78 18.50
C GLY A 161 -2.11 2.99 18.61
N THR A 162 -1.90 3.45 19.83
CA THR A 162 -1.14 4.67 20.16
C THR A 162 0.27 4.29 20.61
N PRO A 163 1.32 5.02 20.20
CA PRO A 163 2.67 4.81 20.70
C PRO A 163 2.79 4.87 22.23
N GLY A 164 3.57 3.97 22.81
CA GLY A 164 3.76 3.86 24.26
C GLY A 164 2.57 3.24 25.03
N VAL A 165 1.45 2.95 24.36
CA VAL A 165 0.27 2.33 24.99
C VAL A 165 0.32 0.81 24.80
N HIS A 166 0.47 0.10 25.91
CA HIS A 166 0.35 -1.36 25.99
C HIS A 166 -1.13 -1.79 26.08
N ASP A 167 -1.39 -3.10 26.01
CA ASP A 167 -2.73 -3.69 26.16
C ASP A 167 -3.76 -3.25 25.09
N ASN A 168 -3.29 -2.66 23.99
CA ASN A 168 -4.16 -2.28 22.87
C ASN A 168 -4.24 -3.42 21.83
N PRO A 169 -5.40 -4.10 21.69
CA PRO A 169 -5.53 -5.24 20.79
C PRO A 169 -5.38 -4.88 19.30
N ASN A 170 -5.52 -3.60 18.93
CA ASN A 170 -5.40 -3.14 17.55
C ASN A 170 -3.98 -3.28 17.00
N ILE A 171 -2.95 -3.39 17.85
CA ILE A 171 -1.57 -3.64 17.41
C ILE A 171 -1.47 -4.92 16.56
N ARG A 172 -2.45 -5.83 16.68
CA ARG A 172 -2.53 -7.10 15.94
C ARG A 172 -3.07 -6.98 14.52
N ILE A 173 -3.63 -5.82 14.14
CA ILE A 173 -4.21 -5.61 12.81
C ILE A 173 -3.15 -5.89 11.74
N GLY A 174 -3.51 -6.66 10.71
CA GLY A 174 -2.78 -6.73 9.44
C GLY A 174 -3.57 -6.03 8.33
N ASN A 175 -3.14 -6.14 7.08
CA ASN A 175 -3.89 -5.63 5.94
C ASN A 175 -4.05 -6.69 4.83
N PRO A 176 -5.27 -7.16 4.54
CA PRO A 176 -5.50 -8.18 3.52
C PRO A 176 -5.07 -7.74 2.12
N SER A 177 -5.04 -6.44 1.82
CA SER A 177 -4.50 -5.95 0.55
C SER A 177 -2.99 -6.16 0.43
N GLY A 178 -2.22 -5.90 1.50
CA GLY A 178 -0.79 -6.17 1.57
C GLY A 178 -0.48 -7.65 1.47
N ALA A 179 -1.22 -8.49 2.21
CA ALA A 179 -1.09 -9.95 2.12
C ALA A 179 -1.41 -10.47 0.69
N THR A 180 -2.45 -9.92 0.06
CA THR A 180 -2.85 -10.32 -1.30
C THR A 180 -1.75 -10.00 -2.32
N ILE A 181 -1.21 -8.79 -2.30
CA ILE A 181 -0.21 -8.40 -3.31
C ILE A 181 1.15 -9.08 -3.12
N LEU A 182 1.56 -9.38 -1.88
CA LEU A 182 2.77 -10.16 -1.62
C LEU A 182 2.66 -11.58 -2.17
N SER A 183 1.46 -12.17 -2.09
CA SER A 183 1.21 -13.47 -2.69
C SER A 183 1.29 -13.43 -4.22
N LEU A 184 0.95 -12.29 -4.84
CA LEU A 184 0.83 -12.12 -6.29
C LEU A 184 2.14 -11.73 -6.99
N ASP A 185 3.08 -11.09 -6.30
CA ASP A 185 4.31 -10.59 -6.93
C ASP A 185 5.09 -11.70 -7.63
N GLY A 186 5.62 -11.44 -8.82
CA GLY A 186 6.34 -12.48 -9.55
C GLY A 186 5.46 -13.44 -10.35
N ASN A 187 4.18 -13.63 -9.98
CA ASN A 187 3.33 -14.64 -10.58
C ASN A 187 3.02 -14.35 -12.06
N THR A 188 2.81 -15.43 -12.80
CA THR A 188 2.39 -15.38 -14.20
C THR A 188 1.08 -16.13 -14.41
N VAL A 189 0.30 -15.70 -15.40
CA VAL A 189 -0.98 -16.30 -15.78
C VAL A 189 -0.98 -16.50 -17.29
N ALA A 190 -1.13 -17.75 -17.74
CA ALA A 190 -1.35 -18.02 -19.15
C ALA A 190 -2.73 -17.50 -19.59
N LEU A 191 -2.77 -16.78 -20.70
CA LEU A 191 -3.99 -16.19 -21.26
C LEU A 191 -4.50 -16.99 -22.46
N GLY A 192 -5.78 -16.78 -22.80
CA GLY A 192 -6.45 -17.56 -23.86
C GLY A 192 -5.91 -17.30 -25.26
N ASP A 193 -5.26 -16.15 -25.47
CA ASP A 193 -4.62 -15.77 -26.73
C ASP A 193 -3.16 -16.25 -26.86
N GLY A 194 -2.69 -17.07 -25.91
CA GLY A 194 -1.31 -17.58 -25.86
C GLY A 194 -0.30 -16.61 -25.23
N THR A 195 -0.70 -15.39 -24.86
CA THR A 195 0.17 -14.48 -24.11
C THR A 195 0.24 -14.86 -22.63
N THR A 196 1.24 -14.31 -21.92
CA THR A 196 1.42 -14.52 -20.48
C THR A 196 1.26 -13.20 -19.74
N ALA A 197 0.29 -13.10 -18.85
CA ALA A 197 0.22 -11.99 -17.92
C ALA A 197 1.30 -12.14 -16.84
N VAL A 198 2.05 -11.07 -16.57
CA VAL A 198 3.07 -10.97 -15.53
C VAL A 198 2.62 -9.93 -14.53
N ILE A 199 2.54 -10.34 -13.26
CA ILE A 199 2.09 -9.48 -12.17
C ILE A 199 3.32 -9.00 -11.39
N ARG A 200 3.38 -7.69 -11.17
CA ARG A 200 4.32 -7.05 -10.25
C ARG A 200 3.54 -6.24 -9.25
N THR A 201 4.06 -6.17 -8.03
CA THR A 201 3.36 -5.48 -6.95
C THR A 201 4.26 -4.57 -6.13
N PHE A 202 3.62 -3.69 -5.37
CA PHE A 202 4.28 -2.82 -4.41
C PHE A 202 3.33 -2.43 -3.28
N ILE A 203 3.88 -2.00 -2.14
CA ILE A 203 3.09 -1.57 -0.97
C ILE A 203 3.14 -0.05 -0.83
N LEU A 204 1.98 0.55 -0.60
CA LEU A 204 1.83 1.95 -0.23
C LEU A 204 1.77 2.11 1.30
N PRO A 205 2.37 3.18 1.86
CA PRO A 205 2.20 3.52 3.26
C PRO A 205 0.77 3.98 3.54
N VAL A 206 0.35 3.88 4.80
CA VAL A 206 -0.89 4.52 5.27
C VAL A 206 -0.56 5.88 5.89
N ASN A 207 0.19 6.72 5.16
CA ASN A 207 0.63 8.06 5.57
C ASN A 207 0.38 9.09 4.45
N TYR A 208 -0.07 10.30 4.79
CA TYR A 208 -0.31 11.35 3.80
C TYR A 208 0.97 11.95 3.19
N PRO A 209 2.05 12.25 3.95
CA PRO A 209 3.22 12.93 3.39
C PRO A 209 3.87 12.21 2.19
N PRO A 210 4.05 10.88 2.17
CA PRO A 210 4.57 10.19 0.99
C PRO A 210 3.70 10.34 -0.27
N PHE A 211 2.37 10.38 -0.11
CA PHE A 211 1.44 10.63 -1.22
C PHE A 211 1.56 12.06 -1.73
N LEU A 212 1.67 13.05 -0.83
CA LEU A 212 1.86 14.45 -1.19
C LEU A 212 3.17 14.68 -1.93
N GLN A 213 4.23 13.97 -1.53
CA GLN A 213 5.55 14.03 -2.17
C GLN A 213 5.59 13.29 -3.52
N GLY A 214 4.61 12.43 -3.81
CA GLY A 214 4.47 11.77 -5.11
C GLY A 214 4.91 10.32 -5.18
N MET A 215 5.04 9.61 -4.05
CA MET A 215 5.55 8.24 -4.00
C MET A 215 4.82 7.29 -4.95
N GLN A 216 3.49 7.41 -5.04
CA GLN A 216 2.70 6.55 -5.92
C GLN A 216 2.96 6.90 -7.40
N GLU A 217 2.97 8.18 -7.77
CA GLU A 217 3.24 8.60 -9.14
C GLU A 217 4.68 8.26 -9.57
N ASP A 218 5.66 8.43 -8.69
CA ASP A 218 7.06 8.04 -8.94
C ASP A 218 7.23 6.53 -9.12
N THR A 219 6.30 5.73 -8.60
CA THR A 219 6.26 4.27 -8.78
C THR A 219 5.56 3.90 -10.08
N LEU A 220 4.39 4.46 -10.35
CA LEU A 220 3.55 4.11 -11.51
C LEU A 220 4.08 4.72 -12.82
N GLY A 221 4.46 5.99 -12.77
CA GLY A 221 4.76 6.82 -13.93
C GLY A 221 5.83 6.26 -14.87
N PRO A 222 6.94 5.67 -14.39
CA PRO A 222 7.91 5.00 -15.26
C PRO A 222 7.29 3.90 -16.13
N TRP A 223 6.30 3.18 -15.61
CA TRP A 223 5.62 2.08 -16.31
C TRP A 223 4.44 2.52 -17.17
N PHE A 224 4.02 3.79 -17.04
CA PHE A 224 2.94 4.38 -17.85
C PHE A 224 3.48 5.10 -19.08
N LYS A 225 4.77 5.49 -19.07
CA LYS A 225 5.47 6.04 -20.23
C LYS A 225 5.43 5.06 -21.42
N PRO A 226 5.33 5.55 -22.67
CA PRO A 226 5.54 4.72 -23.85
C PRO A 226 6.87 3.97 -23.77
N GLY A 227 6.85 2.67 -24.02
CA GLY A 227 8.04 1.82 -23.97
C GLY A 227 7.70 0.33 -24.02
N PRO A 228 8.71 -0.54 -24.22
CA PRO A 228 8.53 -1.98 -24.40
C PRO A 228 8.06 -2.71 -23.12
N LYS A 229 8.14 -2.03 -21.97
CA LYS A 229 7.74 -2.54 -20.64
C LYS A 229 6.50 -1.82 -20.07
N ARG A 230 5.78 -1.05 -20.89
CA ARG A 230 4.61 -0.28 -20.44
C ARG A 230 3.49 -1.21 -19.96
N VAL A 231 2.83 -0.89 -18.85
CA VAL A 231 1.75 -1.71 -18.28
C VAL A 231 0.54 -1.84 -19.19
N ASP A 232 -0.14 -2.98 -19.06
CA ASP A 232 -1.40 -3.33 -19.71
C ASP A 232 -2.59 -3.30 -18.71
N ALA A 233 -2.33 -3.19 -17.41
CA ALA A 233 -3.32 -2.91 -16.37
C ALA A 233 -2.68 -2.34 -15.09
N SER A 234 -3.44 -1.55 -14.32
CA SER A 234 -2.98 -0.97 -13.04
C SER A 234 -4.08 -0.97 -11.97
N ILE A 235 -3.92 -1.77 -10.93
CA ILE A 235 -4.91 -1.92 -9.84
C ILE A 235 -4.31 -1.34 -8.56
N SER A 236 -5.07 -0.52 -7.83
CA SER A 236 -4.80 -0.31 -6.40
C SER A 236 -5.79 -1.11 -5.56
N MET A 237 -5.34 -1.63 -4.43
CA MET A 237 -6.15 -2.46 -3.53
C MET A 237 -5.99 -1.99 -2.09
N SER A 238 -7.09 -1.92 -1.33
CA SER A 238 -7.06 -1.64 0.11
C SER A 238 -8.12 -2.42 0.88
N GLN A 239 -7.98 -2.49 2.20
CA GLN A 239 -9.02 -3.04 3.06
C GLN A 239 -10.24 -2.11 3.11
N GLY A 240 -11.43 -2.66 2.95
CA GLY A 240 -12.70 -1.94 2.97
C GLY A 240 -13.69 -2.50 4.00
N GLY A 241 -14.79 -3.08 3.54
CA GLY A 241 -15.96 -3.44 4.35
C GLY A 241 -16.23 -4.94 4.41
N GLY A 242 -17.46 -5.36 4.10
CA GLY A 242 -17.91 -6.77 4.14
C GLY A 242 -18.03 -7.46 2.78
N ALA A 243 -17.41 -6.91 1.73
CA ALA A 243 -17.43 -7.46 0.38
C ALA A 243 -16.18 -7.01 -0.40
N PHE A 244 -15.94 -7.62 -1.55
CA PHE A 244 -15.02 -7.05 -2.53
C PHE A 244 -15.75 -5.96 -3.31
N HIS A 245 -15.31 -4.71 -3.19
CA HIS A 245 -15.90 -3.61 -3.96
C HIS A 245 -14.97 -3.18 -5.10
N LEU A 246 -15.51 -3.14 -6.31
CA LEU A 246 -14.86 -2.55 -7.47
C LEU A 246 -15.31 -1.09 -7.56
N GLU A 247 -14.43 -0.16 -7.16
CA GLU A 247 -14.80 1.25 -7.08
C GLU A 247 -14.89 1.88 -8.47
N HIS A 248 -16.00 2.57 -8.74
CA HIS A 248 -16.23 3.21 -10.03
C HIS A 248 -15.75 4.66 -10.07
N PHE A 249 -16.11 5.48 -9.09
CA PHE A 249 -15.73 6.90 -9.03
C PHE A 249 -14.71 7.16 -7.93
N ASN A 250 -13.62 7.85 -8.24
CA ASN A 250 -12.60 8.27 -7.27
C ASN A 250 -12.60 9.79 -7.19
N GLY A 251 -12.66 10.35 -5.98
CA GLY A 251 -12.80 11.80 -5.78
C GLY A 251 -11.48 12.50 -5.50
N ARG A 252 -11.32 13.74 -5.96
CA ARG A 252 -10.16 14.62 -5.70
C ARG A 252 -10.16 15.21 -4.28
N TYR A 253 -10.48 14.42 -3.25
CA TYR A 253 -10.53 14.87 -1.86
C TYR A 253 -10.03 13.78 -0.92
N HIS A 254 -9.22 14.14 0.09
CA HIS A 254 -8.52 13.15 0.93
C HIS A 254 -8.51 13.42 2.44
N LEU A 255 -9.45 14.21 2.97
CA LEU A 255 -9.57 14.36 4.42
C LEU A 255 -10.63 13.40 4.99
N ALA A 256 -10.16 12.35 5.66
CA ALA A 256 -10.99 11.42 6.43
C ALA A 256 -11.14 11.87 7.91
N SER A 257 -11.77 11.03 8.73
CA SER A 257 -11.89 11.21 10.19
C SER A 257 -10.79 10.50 11.00
N ILE A 258 -9.74 10.01 10.33
CA ILE A 258 -8.59 9.35 10.95
C ILE A 258 -7.28 9.88 10.33
N PRO A 259 -6.20 10.03 11.12
CA PRO A 259 -4.89 10.42 10.61
C PRO A 259 -4.18 9.23 9.93
N GLY A 260 -3.05 9.52 9.28
CA GLY A 260 -2.08 8.51 8.88
C GLY A 260 -1.51 7.74 10.08
N ASN A 261 -0.78 6.67 9.80
CA ASN A 261 -0.08 5.88 10.83
C ASN A 261 0.98 6.71 11.57
N ASP A 262 1.54 7.73 10.91
CA ASP A 262 2.41 8.79 11.44
C ASP A 262 1.69 9.85 12.30
N ASN A 263 0.37 9.72 12.51
CA ASN A 263 -0.49 10.69 13.20
C ASN A 263 -0.56 12.06 12.52
N VAL A 264 -0.26 12.11 11.22
CA VAL A 264 -0.36 13.33 10.42
C VAL A 264 -1.70 13.37 9.69
N TRP A 265 -2.28 14.57 9.62
CA TRP A 265 -3.45 14.87 8.81
C TRP A 265 -3.05 15.72 7.60
N PRO A 266 -3.84 15.74 6.51
CA PRO A 266 -3.70 16.77 5.49
C PRO A 266 -3.85 18.15 6.14
N ALA A 267 -3.11 19.15 5.64
CA ALA A 267 -3.08 20.50 6.23
C ALA A 267 -4.47 21.16 6.37
N CYS A 268 -5.47 20.72 5.58
CA CYS A 268 -6.81 21.27 5.67
C CYS A 268 -7.61 20.82 6.90
N MET A 269 -7.11 19.89 7.72
CA MET A 269 -7.72 19.50 9.00
C MET A 269 -7.87 20.70 9.96
N ASP A 270 -6.91 21.63 9.90
CA ASP A 270 -6.87 22.87 10.69
C ASP A 270 -7.65 24.03 10.04
N GLY A 271 -8.17 23.83 8.83
CA GLY A 271 -9.03 24.78 8.13
C GLY A 271 -10.52 24.43 8.25
N ASP A 272 -11.32 24.98 7.34
CA ASP A 272 -12.77 24.71 7.30
C ASP A 272 -13.14 23.34 6.71
N ARG A 273 -12.15 22.52 6.32
CA ARG A 273 -12.32 21.15 5.82
C ARG A 273 -13.19 21.01 4.56
N PHE A 274 -13.37 22.11 3.82
CA PHE A 274 -14.02 22.10 2.52
C PHE A 274 -13.01 21.82 1.40
N PRO A 275 -13.43 21.22 0.27
CA PRO A 275 -12.62 21.17 -0.94
C PRO A 275 -12.24 22.59 -1.35
N SER A 276 -11.16 22.73 -2.12
CA SER A 276 -10.48 23.97 -2.54
C SER A 276 -9.80 24.76 -1.41
N VAL A 277 -9.86 24.28 -0.16
CA VAL A 277 -9.20 24.91 1.00
C VAL A 277 -7.91 24.18 1.32
N LEU A 278 -6.81 24.93 1.45
CA LEU A 278 -5.50 24.41 1.85
C LEU A 278 -5.11 23.17 1.01
N ASP A 279 -4.95 22.04 1.68
CA ASP A 279 -4.55 20.76 1.08
C ASP A 279 -5.64 19.69 1.26
N CYS A 280 -6.91 20.04 1.07
CA CYS A 280 -8.03 19.08 1.12
C CYS A 280 -8.17 18.29 -0.18
N ASP A 281 -7.80 18.89 -1.30
CA ASP A 281 -7.81 18.23 -2.59
C ASP A 281 -6.56 17.38 -2.78
N ILE A 282 -6.68 16.35 -3.61
CA ILE A 282 -5.53 15.56 -4.02
C ILE A 282 -4.80 16.31 -5.15
N TYR A 283 -3.51 16.57 -4.95
CA TYR A 283 -2.62 17.21 -5.92
C TYR A 283 -1.44 16.30 -6.27
N PRO A 284 -1.54 15.49 -7.33
CA PRO A 284 -0.39 14.72 -7.81
C PRO A 284 0.71 15.66 -8.34
N PRO A 285 1.99 15.30 -8.24
CA PRO A 285 3.07 16.22 -8.61
C PRO A 285 3.07 16.62 -10.08
N GLU A 286 3.38 17.89 -10.36
CA GLU A 286 3.45 18.45 -11.72
C GLU A 286 4.34 17.64 -12.67
N ARG A 287 5.46 17.11 -12.17
CA ARG A 287 6.41 16.28 -12.93
C ARG A 287 5.78 15.06 -13.63
N TRP A 288 4.60 14.64 -13.19
CA TRP A 288 3.85 13.53 -13.79
C TRP A 288 2.60 13.96 -14.55
N LEU A 289 2.03 15.12 -14.23
CA LEU A 289 0.77 15.59 -14.80
C LEU A 289 0.95 16.30 -16.14
N GLY A 290 2.11 16.93 -16.37
CA GLY A 290 2.31 17.78 -17.56
C GLY A 290 1.50 19.08 -17.53
N PHE A 291 0.86 19.38 -16.40
CA PHE A 291 0.19 20.64 -16.10
C PHE A 291 0.36 20.96 -14.61
N MET A 292 0.24 22.24 -14.25
CA MET A 292 0.31 22.68 -12.87
C MET A 292 -1.00 22.34 -12.14
N PRO A 293 -0.99 21.49 -11.10
CA PRO A 293 -2.20 21.17 -10.33
C PRO A 293 -2.55 22.27 -9.30
N ARG A 294 -1.64 23.26 -9.13
CA ARG A 294 -1.77 24.43 -8.26
C ARG A 294 -1.39 25.70 -9.05
N PRO A 295 -2.02 26.86 -8.78
CA PRO A 295 -3.08 27.10 -7.80
C PRO A 295 -4.35 26.31 -8.13
N TRP A 296 -5.20 26.08 -7.13
CA TRP A 296 -6.41 25.28 -7.31
C TRP A 296 -7.30 25.86 -8.42
N ALA A 297 -7.74 24.98 -9.32
CA ALA A 297 -8.80 25.21 -10.28
C ALA A 297 -9.80 24.06 -10.18
N LYS A 298 -11.09 24.37 -10.28
CA LYS A 298 -12.18 23.41 -10.06
C LYS A 298 -12.04 22.15 -10.90
N GLU A 299 -11.80 22.32 -12.20
CA GLU A 299 -11.77 21.20 -13.15
C GLU A 299 -10.34 20.74 -13.51
N THR A 300 -9.32 21.19 -12.77
CA THR A 300 -7.92 20.84 -13.09
C THR A 300 -7.09 20.58 -11.82
N PRO A 301 -6.74 19.32 -11.53
CA PRO A 301 -7.31 18.06 -12.05
C PRO A 301 -8.85 17.92 -11.91
N PRO A 302 -9.52 17.01 -12.64
CA PRO A 302 -10.97 16.81 -12.56
C PRO A 302 -11.43 16.43 -11.14
N GLN A 303 -12.66 16.79 -10.75
CA GLN A 303 -13.16 16.45 -9.42
C GLN A 303 -13.30 14.94 -9.18
N PHE A 304 -13.64 14.19 -10.23
CA PHE A 304 -13.69 12.74 -10.20
C PHE A 304 -12.93 12.13 -11.36
N THR A 305 -12.29 10.99 -11.11
CA THR A 305 -11.80 10.08 -12.15
C THR A 305 -12.63 8.81 -12.14
N VAL A 306 -12.66 8.13 -13.28
CA VAL A 306 -13.49 6.94 -13.49
C VAL A 306 -12.61 5.71 -13.62
N SER A 307 -12.97 4.65 -12.91
CA SER A 307 -12.36 3.34 -13.04
C SER A 307 -12.79 2.68 -14.36
N THR A 308 -11.83 1.98 -14.95
CA THR A 308 -11.95 1.27 -16.23
C THR A 308 -11.74 -0.23 -16.03
N LEU A 309 -11.85 -0.70 -14.78
CA LEU A 309 -11.85 -2.14 -14.51
C LEU A 309 -12.98 -2.83 -15.29
N PRO A 310 -12.77 -4.05 -15.78
CA PRO A 310 -13.79 -4.82 -16.48
C PRO A 310 -14.81 -5.37 -15.48
N PHE A 311 -15.64 -4.48 -14.92
CA PHE A 311 -16.52 -4.75 -13.78
C PHE A 311 -17.34 -6.02 -13.94
N GLN A 312 -18.07 -6.14 -15.06
CA GLN A 312 -18.96 -7.27 -15.28
C GLN A 312 -18.18 -8.58 -15.37
N ALA A 313 -17.07 -8.61 -16.12
CA ALA A 313 -16.23 -9.81 -16.22
C ALA A 313 -15.63 -10.23 -14.87
N MET A 314 -15.24 -9.26 -14.03
CA MET A 314 -14.72 -9.55 -12.68
C MET A 314 -15.79 -10.06 -11.72
N ILE A 315 -17.03 -9.55 -11.83
CA ILE A 315 -18.19 -10.00 -11.05
C ILE A 315 -18.58 -11.43 -11.48
N ASP A 316 -18.69 -11.67 -12.79
CA ASP A 316 -19.11 -12.94 -13.36
C ASP A 316 -18.07 -14.06 -13.21
N ALA A 317 -16.83 -13.72 -12.87
CA ALA A 317 -15.75 -14.68 -12.69
C ALA A 317 -15.91 -15.57 -11.44
N LYS A 318 -16.90 -15.31 -10.58
CA LYS A 318 -17.22 -16.11 -9.37
C LYS A 318 -15.97 -16.42 -8.54
N THR A 319 -15.18 -15.39 -8.25
CA THR A 319 -13.81 -15.56 -7.72
C THR A 319 -13.73 -16.17 -6.32
N GLY A 320 -14.86 -16.26 -5.62
CA GLY A 320 -15.02 -16.96 -4.36
C GLY A 320 -15.37 -18.45 -4.48
N GLU A 321 -15.53 -19.01 -5.69
CA GLU A 321 -15.70 -20.45 -5.88
C GLU A 321 -14.49 -21.20 -5.29
N GLY A 322 -14.76 -22.22 -4.45
CA GLY A 322 -13.73 -22.94 -3.69
C GLY A 322 -13.16 -22.19 -2.48
N VAL A 323 -13.64 -20.97 -2.18
CA VAL A 323 -13.24 -20.18 -1.00
C VAL A 323 -14.36 -20.21 0.05
N ILE A 324 -13.99 -20.43 1.31
CA ILE A 324 -14.92 -20.31 2.43
C ILE A 324 -15.04 -18.85 2.85
N ASN A 325 -16.26 -18.31 2.82
CA ASN A 325 -16.58 -17.03 3.44
C ASN A 325 -16.54 -17.20 4.97
N ARG A 326 -15.66 -16.45 5.63
CA ARG A 326 -15.44 -16.59 7.08
C ARG A 326 -16.46 -15.84 7.93
N ASP A 327 -17.21 -14.89 7.35
CA ASP A 327 -18.32 -14.26 8.05
C ASP A 327 -19.54 -15.20 8.13
N THR A 328 -19.79 -16.01 7.11
CA THR A 328 -20.98 -16.91 7.04
C THR A 328 -20.67 -18.38 7.30
N GLY A 329 -19.40 -18.80 7.17
CA GLY A 329 -18.99 -20.21 7.23
C GLY A 329 -19.33 -21.04 5.98
N THR A 330 -19.82 -20.42 4.90
CA THR A 330 -20.26 -21.11 3.68
C THR A 330 -19.25 -21.00 2.54
N PRO A 331 -19.21 -21.97 1.60
CA PRO A 331 -18.46 -21.82 0.35
C PRO A 331 -19.00 -20.67 -0.52
N GLY A 332 -18.16 -20.14 -1.40
CA GLY A 332 -18.52 -19.10 -2.38
C GLY A 332 -17.87 -17.74 -2.15
N GLY A 333 -17.06 -17.61 -1.09
CA GLY A 333 -16.37 -16.36 -0.74
C GLY A 333 -17.33 -15.19 -0.45
N TRP A 334 -16.80 -13.97 -0.52
CA TRP A 334 -17.56 -12.73 -0.39
C TRP A 334 -18.09 -12.28 -1.75
N ASP A 335 -19.16 -11.48 -1.74
CA ASP A 335 -19.65 -10.88 -2.98
C ASP A 335 -18.59 -9.97 -3.61
N VAL A 336 -18.57 -9.95 -4.94
CA VAL A 336 -17.83 -8.97 -5.76
C VAL A 336 -18.84 -8.00 -6.33
N LEU A 337 -18.77 -6.73 -5.93
CA LEU A 337 -19.78 -5.73 -6.23
C LEU A 337 -19.15 -4.49 -6.87
N ARG A 338 -19.78 -3.96 -7.92
CA ARG A 338 -19.46 -2.62 -8.40
C ARG A 338 -20.01 -1.58 -7.41
N ARG A 339 -19.19 -0.58 -7.06
CA ARG A 339 -19.59 0.56 -6.21
C ARG A 339 -19.64 1.84 -7.01
N ASP A 340 -20.86 2.30 -7.27
CA ASP A 340 -21.15 3.56 -7.97
C ASP A 340 -21.37 4.75 -7.02
N THR A 341 -21.32 4.54 -5.71
CA THR A 341 -21.56 5.59 -4.72
C THR A 341 -20.44 6.61 -4.70
N TYR A 342 -20.78 7.90 -4.71
CA TYR A 342 -19.87 9.02 -4.47
C TYR A 342 -20.64 10.14 -3.76
N SER A 343 -19.92 11.13 -3.22
CA SER A 343 -20.55 12.32 -2.66
C SER A 343 -19.83 13.59 -3.07
N VAL A 344 -20.59 14.67 -3.11
CA VAL A 344 -20.11 16.03 -3.37
C VAL A 344 -20.42 16.94 -2.19
N GLN A 345 -19.71 18.06 -2.10
CA GLN A 345 -19.99 19.14 -1.15
C GLN A 345 -19.55 20.49 -1.76
N PRO A 346 -20.02 21.64 -1.22
CA PRO A 346 -19.62 22.93 -1.75
C PRO A 346 -18.09 23.16 -1.77
N CYS A 347 -17.55 23.69 -2.86
CA CYS A 347 -16.22 24.26 -3.00
C CYS A 347 -16.22 25.63 -2.30
N LYS A 348 -15.23 25.97 -1.49
CA LYS A 348 -15.19 27.25 -0.75
C LYS A 348 -14.47 28.38 -1.51
N LYS A 349 -13.48 28.08 -2.35
CA LYS A 349 -12.80 29.05 -3.19
C LYS A 349 -13.61 29.29 -4.48
N ASP A 350 -13.86 30.56 -4.80
CA ASP A 350 -14.58 31.05 -5.99
C ASP A 350 -16.08 30.70 -6.10
N ALA A 351 -16.75 30.46 -4.95
CA ALA A 351 -18.18 30.17 -4.94
C ALA A 351 -19.05 31.42 -5.22
N LEU A 352 -19.40 31.66 -6.49
CA LEU A 352 -20.23 32.81 -6.91
C LEU A 352 -21.76 32.60 -6.72
N GLY A 353 -22.23 31.45 -6.21
CA GLY A 353 -23.66 31.18 -6.00
C GLY A 353 -24.00 29.77 -5.49
N PRO A 354 -25.22 29.51 -4.99
CA PRO A 354 -25.53 28.29 -4.23
C PRO A 354 -25.66 26.98 -5.05
N LEU A 355 -25.64 27.01 -6.40
CA LEU A 355 -25.95 25.83 -7.23
C LEU A 355 -24.83 25.36 -8.18
N ASP A 356 -23.77 26.15 -8.42
CA ASP A 356 -22.68 25.79 -9.37
C ASP A 356 -21.39 25.28 -8.69
N ASN A 357 -21.42 25.03 -7.37
CA ASN A 357 -20.21 24.96 -6.56
C ASN A 357 -19.96 23.61 -5.91
N ASN A 358 -20.37 22.48 -6.47
CA ASN A 358 -20.07 21.18 -5.86
C ASN A 358 -18.70 20.64 -6.32
N CYS A 359 -17.91 20.21 -5.34
CA CYS A 359 -16.63 19.54 -5.46
C CYS A 359 -16.74 18.11 -4.91
N ALA A 360 -15.85 17.22 -5.32
CA ALA A 360 -15.79 15.88 -4.76
C ALA A 360 -15.55 15.94 -3.24
N SER A 361 -16.31 15.15 -2.49
CA SER A 361 -16.10 14.97 -1.04
C SER A 361 -15.78 13.54 -0.68
N ARG A 362 -16.28 12.56 -1.46
CA ARG A 362 -15.92 11.13 -1.35
C ARG A 362 -16.05 10.45 -2.72
N GLY A 363 -15.09 9.57 -3.05
CA GLY A 363 -15.29 8.54 -4.06
C GLY A 363 -15.98 7.30 -3.48
N GLY A 364 -16.09 6.23 -4.26
CA GLY A 364 -16.62 4.94 -3.79
C GLY A 364 -15.82 4.35 -2.64
N GLY A 365 -14.50 4.57 -2.68
CA GLY A 365 -13.58 4.23 -1.60
C GLY A 365 -13.58 5.16 -0.39
N GLY A 366 -14.50 6.13 -0.31
CA GLY A 366 -14.54 7.15 0.72
C GLY A 366 -13.62 8.34 0.42
N ASN A 367 -12.97 8.87 1.45
CA ASN A 367 -12.11 10.06 1.37
C ASN A 367 -10.80 9.91 2.16
N TYR A 368 -10.39 8.67 2.43
CA TYR A 368 -9.11 8.37 3.06
C TYR A 368 -8.03 8.05 2.01
N LEU A 369 -6.90 7.48 2.44
CA LEU A 369 -5.79 7.13 1.56
C LEU A 369 -6.12 6.06 0.50
N SER A 370 -7.14 5.23 0.71
CA SER A 370 -7.68 4.33 -0.32
C SER A 370 -8.22 5.11 -1.52
N ASN A 371 -9.07 6.11 -1.28
CA ASN A 371 -9.55 7.04 -2.31
C ASN A 371 -8.40 7.84 -2.92
N ALA A 372 -7.44 8.30 -2.11
CA ALA A 372 -6.27 9.01 -2.62
C ALA A 372 -5.48 8.16 -3.63
N SER A 373 -5.24 6.89 -3.30
CA SER A 373 -4.56 5.96 -4.19
C SER A 373 -5.36 5.63 -5.45
N ALA A 374 -6.67 5.43 -5.31
CA ALA A 374 -7.57 5.16 -6.42
C ALA A 374 -7.61 6.33 -7.42
N TYR A 375 -7.77 7.55 -6.90
CA TYR A 375 -7.80 8.78 -7.69
C TYR A 375 -6.47 9.01 -8.42
N ARG A 376 -5.34 8.86 -7.72
CA ARG A 376 -3.99 9.01 -8.31
C ARG A 376 -3.71 7.99 -9.41
N ASN A 377 -4.06 6.72 -9.19
CA ASN A 377 -3.88 5.66 -10.17
C ASN A 377 -4.65 5.95 -11.47
N THR A 378 -5.93 6.30 -11.35
CA THR A 378 -6.81 6.56 -12.49
C THR A 378 -6.52 7.90 -13.17
N LEU A 379 -6.20 8.96 -12.42
CA LEU A 379 -5.76 10.24 -12.98
C LEU A 379 -4.47 10.07 -13.79
N LEU A 380 -3.49 9.33 -13.28
CA LEU A 380 -2.24 9.12 -13.99
C LEU A 380 -2.46 8.32 -15.27
N ARG A 381 -3.34 7.31 -15.26
CA ARG A 381 -3.74 6.58 -16.48
C ARG A 381 -4.31 7.55 -17.52
N ASP A 382 -5.22 8.43 -17.11
CA ASP A 382 -5.87 9.41 -17.99
C ASP A 382 -4.87 10.44 -18.54
N THR A 383 -3.97 10.92 -17.69
CA THR A 383 -2.88 11.84 -18.04
C THR A 383 -1.98 11.25 -19.12
N PHE A 384 -1.61 9.97 -18.97
CA PHE A 384 -0.81 9.23 -19.95
C PHE A 384 -1.62 8.70 -21.13
N LYS A 385 -2.94 8.97 -21.18
CA LYS A 385 -3.89 8.54 -22.22
C LYS A 385 -3.86 7.03 -22.46
N LEU A 386 -3.76 6.25 -21.39
CA LEU A 386 -3.70 4.80 -21.47
C LEU A 386 -5.11 4.21 -21.58
N ASN A 387 -5.34 3.39 -22.62
CA ASN A 387 -6.56 2.60 -22.75
C ASN A 387 -6.34 1.19 -22.16
N ILE A 388 -6.22 1.13 -20.83
CA ILE A 388 -5.96 -0.11 -20.08
C ILE A 388 -6.92 -0.19 -18.88
N PRO A 389 -7.24 -1.40 -18.39
CA PRO A 389 -7.91 -1.55 -17.10
C PRO A 389 -7.11 -0.91 -15.97
N ALA A 390 -7.66 0.18 -15.42
CA ALA A 390 -7.18 0.75 -14.17
C ALA A 390 -8.32 1.14 -13.23
N GLY A 391 -8.13 0.92 -11.94
CA GLY A 391 -9.10 1.25 -10.92
C GLY A 391 -8.68 0.79 -9.53
N HIS A 392 -9.67 0.64 -8.65
CA HIS A 392 -9.44 0.31 -7.25
C HIS A 392 -10.36 -0.80 -6.75
N ILE A 393 -9.82 -1.65 -5.88
CA ILE A 393 -10.52 -2.77 -5.27
C ILE A 393 -10.44 -2.62 -3.75
N HIS A 394 -11.60 -2.51 -3.08
CA HIS A 394 -11.65 -2.75 -1.64
C HIS A 394 -11.86 -4.24 -1.36
N THR A 395 -11.10 -4.80 -0.41
CA THR A 395 -11.31 -6.16 0.10
C THR A 395 -12.23 -6.14 1.33
N PRO A 396 -12.76 -7.30 1.75
CA PRO A 396 -13.32 -7.46 3.09
C PRO A 396 -12.30 -7.17 4.20
N VAL A 397 -12.78 -6.88 5.42
CA VAL A 397 -11.97 -6.74 6.64
C VAL A 397 -11.57 -8.10 7.19
N MET A 398 -10.30 -8.28 7.57
CA MET A 398 -9.81 -9.56 8.11
C MET A 398 -9.59 -9.58 9.63
N THR A 399 -9.64 -8.42 10.32
CA THR A 399 -9.33 -8.33 11.76
C THR A 399 -10.43 -8.91 12.64
N ARG A 400 -10.43 -10.24 12.76
CA ARG A 400 -11.35 -11.04 13.59
C ARG A 400 -10.52 -12.05 14.37
N PHE A 401 -10.78 -12.17 15.67
CA PHE A 401 -10.10 -13.13 16.55
C PHE A 401 -11.14 -14.04 17.20
N GLY A 402 -10.77 -15.29 17.44
CA GLY A 402 -11.57 -16.26 18.17
C GLY A 402 -11.66 -15.95 19.67
N ALA A 403 -12.57 -16.64 20.35
CA ALA A 403 -12.67 -16.57 21.80
C ALA A 403 -11.39 -17.13 22.46
N GLY A 404 -10.93 -16.50 23.55
CA GLY A 404 -9.72 -16.94 24.27
C GLY A 404 -8.41 -16.64 23.54
N SER A 405 -8.42 -15.64 22.65
CA SER A 405 -7.24 -15.15 21.93
C SER A 405 -6.65 -13.88 22.53
N ASP A 406 -7.09 -13.51 23.73
CA ASP A 406 -6.51 -12.42 24.49
C ASP A 406 -5.02 -12.70 24.75
N GLY A 407 -4.18 -11.69 24.54
CA GLY A 407 -2.73 -11.84 24.66
C GLY A 407 -2.04 -12.67 23.55
N LYS A 408 -2.77 -13.22 22.58
CA LYS A 408 -2.15 -13.94 21.45
C LYS A 408 -1.94 -13.02 20.26
N ILE A 409 -0.74 -13.08 19.65
CA ILE A 409 -0.42 -12.29 18.45
C ILE A 409 -1.23 -12.72 17.22
N THR A 410 -1.77 -13.95 17.23
CA THR A 410 -2.62 -14.50 16.18
C THR A 410 -3.49 -15.65 16.69
N ASP A 411 -4.49 -16.07 15.91
CA ASP A 411 -5.24 -17.31 16.09
C ASP A 411 -5.83 -17.82 14.77
N ALA A 412 -6.33 -19.06 14.76
CA ALA A 412 -6.87 -19.71 13.56
C ALA A 412 -8.04 -18.97 12.88
N THR A 413 -8.80 -18.16 13.63
CA THR A 413 -9.87 -17.31 13.06
C THR A 413 -9.24 -16.18 12.25
N PHE A 414 -8.30 -15.43 12.85
CA PHE A 414 -7.58 -14.36 12.17
C PHE A 414 -6.90 -14.87 10.90
N GLU A 415 -6.18 -16.00 11.01
CA GLU A 415 -5.51 -16.61 9.86
C GLU A 415 -6.51 -17.08 8.81
N GLY A 416 -7.62 -17.69 9.23
CA GLY A 416 -8.66 -18.15 8.32
C GLY A 416 -9.31 -17.02 7.52
N PHE A 417 -9.55 -15.86 8.14
CA PHE A 417 -10.04 -14.66 7.46
C PHE A 417 -9.02 -14.15 6.43
N ARG A 418 -7.74 -14.03 6.82
CA ARG A 418 -6.69 -13.61 5.89
C ARG A 418 -6.60 -14.55 4.69
N ASP A 419 -6.49 -15.86 4.93
CA ASP A 419 -6.28 -16.84 3.87
C ASP A 419 -7.44 -16.86 2.87
N SER A 420 -8.69 -16.81 3.35
CA SER A 420 -9.86 -16.76 2.47
C SER A 420 -9.92 -15.46 1.65
N ILE A 421 -9.66 -14.30 2.27
CA ILE A 421 -9.69 -13.01 1.57
C ILE A 421 -8.54 -12.94 0.54
N VAL A 422 -7.33 -13.39 0.91
CA VAL A 422 -6.17 -13.44 0.00
C VAL A 422 -6.46 -14.36 -1.17
N ALA A 423 -7.01 -15.56 -0.95
CA ALA A 423 -7.34 -16.49 -2.02
C ALA A 423 -8.31 -15.86 -3.03
N GLN A 424 -9.40 -15.26 -2.56
CA GLN A 424 -10.37 -14.62 -3.44
C GLN A 424 -9.82 -13.34 -4.11
N GLY A 425 -9.03 -12.54 -3.39
CA GLY A 425 -8.38 -11.33 -3.93
C GLY A 425 -7.40 -11.66 -5.06
N ARG A 426 -6.62 -12.75 -4.92
CA ARG A 426 -5.78 -13.29 -5.99
C ARG A 426 -6.60 -13.69 -7.21
N ASN A 427 -7.66 -14.47 -7.00
CA ASN A 427 -8.55 -14.90 -8.08
C ASN A 427 -9.16 -13.70 -8.82
N LEU A 428 -9.44 -12.61 -8.11
CA LEU A 428 -9.98 -11.37 -8.68
C LEU A 428 -8.98 -10.62 -9.57
N VAL A 429 -7.71 -10.54 -9.17
CA VAL A 429 -6.65 -9.98 -10.03
C VAL A 429 -6.43 -10.88 -11.25
N ILE A 430 -6.46 -12.20 -11.08
CA ILE A 430 -6.34 -13.17 -12.18
C ILE A 430 -7.54 -13.06 -13.14
N ALA A 431 -8.75 -12.85 -12.63
CA ALA A 431 -9.95 -12.63 -13.44
C ALA A 431 -9.80 -11.37 -14.30
N MET A 432 -9.29 -10.27 -13.73
CA MET A 432 -8.95 -9.08 -14.50
C MET A 432 -7.89 -9.39 -15.56
N ALA A 433 -6.81 -10.10 -15.20
CA ALA A 433 -5.74 -10.48 -16.13
C ALA A 433 -6.26 -11.21 -17.36
N LYS A 434 -7.22 -12.14 -17.18
CA LYS A 434 -7.84 -12.92 -18.26
C LYS A 434 -8.57 -12.05 -19.29
N THR A 435 -9.07 -10.87 -18.89
CA THR A 435 -9.73 -9.92 -19.80
C THR A 435 -8.77 -9.21 -20.75
N LEU A 436 -7.45 -9.28 -20.49
CA LEU A 436 -6.42 -8.70 -21.37
C LEU A 436 -6.13 -9.56 -22.60
N SER A 437 -6.70 -10.76 -22.66
CA SER A 437 -6.63 -11.63 -23.85
C SER A 437 -7.26 -10.90 -25.03
N ALA A 438 -6.60 -10.89 -26.18
CA ALA A 438 -7.24 -10.45 -27.41
C ALA A 438 -8.48 -11.32 -27.71
N PRO A 439 -9.55 -10.76 -28.32
CA PRO A 439 -10.61 -11.59 -28.87
C PRO A 439 -10.01 -12.62 -29.83
N ALA A 440 -10.53 -13.86 -29.80
CA ALA A 440 -10.16 -14.84 -30.82
C ALA A 440 -10.46 -14.26 -32.22
N PRO A 441 -9.54 -14.41 -33.19
CA PRO A 441 -9.69 -13.84 -34.53
C PRO A 441 -10.92 -14.35 -35.28
#